data_AF-A0A9N8VA37-F1
#
_entry.id   AF-A0A9N8VA37-F1
#
_cell.length_a   1.000
_cell.length_b   1.000
_cell.length_c   1.000
_cell.angle_alpha   90.00
_cell.angle_beta   90.00
_cell.angle_gamma   90.00
#
_symmetry.space_group_name_H-M   'P 1'
#
loop_
_entity.id
_entity.type
_entity.pdbx_description
1 polymer ?
#
loop_
_entity_poly.entity_id
_entity_poly.type
_entity_poly.pdbx_seq_one_letter_code
_entity_poly.pdbx_strand_id
1 'polypeptide(L)'
;MFSAKYLKRPPRWLTISQSRAFSSTKQLLARKRPGGRKRSTSEFDIEFLPEYQFDSTSKPGYEILFAQAEIRSYLRKTKYELPQLAKFSKPYIPPTSDQILLFKRSYYIGEEHPLQNKAVLAVKLSDLSLTPEQGHKFKLLCSTRFDGDDTFKFSCEKFPHLAQNKKYLRDLIDRLLEAAKAREIICINIQRDPTDSFADLPVDLRHLKRKKIIRFPPEWRRPPKEKTEENSVNQESTFNDIAAMGSDPINADDSNAILETVPVKHT
;
A
#
# COMPACT_ATOMS: atom_id res chain seq x y z
N MET A 1 -9.60 25.54 50.75
CA MET A 1 -10.31 24.84 51.84
C MET A 1 -10.14 23.34 51.64
N PHE A 2 -9.44 22.70 52.59
CA PHE A 2 -9.28 21.25 52.85
C PHE A 2 -8.81 20.32 51.71
N SER A 3 -7.95 19.31 51.91
CA SER A 3 -7.01 18.92 52.96
C SER A 3 -6.28 17.69 52.41
N ALA A 4 -4.96 17.63 52.57
CA ALA A 4 -4.13 16.50 52.19
C ALA A 4 -4.32 15.31 53.13
N LYS A 5 -4.23 14.07 52.61
CA LYS A 5 -3.74 12.93 53.39
C LYS A 5 -2.76 12.07 52.58
N TYR A 6 -1.51 12.37 52.88
CA TYR A 6 -0.28 11.62 52.67
C TYR A 6 -0.40 10.12 53.01
N LEU A 7 0.24 9.27 52.20
CA LEU A 7 0.88 8.05 52.69
C LEU A 7 2.34 8.05 52.24
N LYS A 8 3.19 8.50 53.18
CA LYS A 8 4.65 8.41 53.12
C LYS A 8 5.07 6.95 53.35
N ARG A 9 5.90 6.42 52.45
CA ARG A 9 6.75 5.25 52.71
C ARG A 9 7.73 5.60 53.84
N PRO A 10 8.05 4.67 54.76
CA PRO A 10 9.30 4.75 55.51
C PRO A 10 10.40 3.94 54.81
N PRO A 11 11.63 4.50 54.70
CA PRO A 11 12.84 3.69 54.55
C PRO A 11 13.35 3.32 55.95
N ARG A 12 14.05 2.19 56.10
CA ARG A 12 15.10 2.01 57.11
C ARG A 12 15.79 0.65 56.95
N TRP A 13 17.01 0.75 56.43
CA TRP A 13 18.17 0.05 56.96
C TRP A 13 18.22 0.25 58.48
N LEU A 14 18.18 -0.83 59.24
CA LEU A 14 18.76 -0.94 60.57
C LEU A 14 19.05 -2.44 60.81
N THR A 15 20.32 -2.68 61.10
CA THR A 15 20.92 -3.94 61.49
C THR A 15 20.28 -4.49 62.76
N ILE A 16 19.78 -5.72 62.70
CA ILE A 16 19.51 -6.53 63.89
C ILE A 16 20.34 -7.81 63.73
N SER A 17 21.49 -7.79 64.41
CA SER A 17 22.19 -8.99 64.83
C SER A 17 21.29 -9.71 65.84
N GLN A 18 20.63 -10.79 65.40
CA GLN A 18 20.07 -11.77 66.31
C GLN A 18 20.76 -13.11 66.06
N SER A 19 21.66 -13.41 67.00
CA SER A 19 22.02 -14.73 67.50
C SER A 19 21.52 -15.91 66.68
N ARG A 20 22.47 -16.69 66.13
CA ARG A 20 22.23 -18.07 65.71
C ARG A 20 21.66 -18.83 66.92
N ALA A 21 20.35 -18.97 66.99
CA ALA A 21 19.74 -19.97 67.83
C ALA A 21 20.17 -21.32 67.26
N PHE A 22 21.08 -22.00 67.96
CA PHE A 22 21.30 -23.43 67.78
C PHE A 22 19.99 -24.13 68.17
N SER A 23 19.10 -24.27 67.20
CA SER A 23 17.88 -25.05 67.36
C SER A 23 18.29 -26.52 67.38
N SER A 24 18.47 -27.10 68.56
CA SER A 24 18.59 -28.54 68.75
C SER A 24 17.19 -29.17 68.65
N THR A 25 16.63 -29.21 67.45
CA THR A 25 15.46 -30.06 67.21
C THR A 25 15.89 -31.51 67.40
N LYS A 26 15.25 -32.20 68.36
CA LYS A 26 15.46 -33.64 68.56
C LYS A 26 15.26 -34.32 67.20
N GLN A 27 16.18 -35.20 66.78
CA GLN A 27 16.12 -35.90 65.48
C GLN A 27 14.76 -36.60 65.23
N LEU A 28 14.02 -36.92 66.29
CA LEU A 28 12.68 -37.52 66.24
C LEU A 28 11.57 -36.57 65.75
N LEU A 29 11.73 -35.24 65.88
CA LEU A 29 10.82 -34.21 65.36
C LEU A 29 11.25 -33.67 63.99
N ALA A 30 12.39 -34.13 63.46
CA ALA A 30 12.70 -33.93 62.06
C ALA A 30 11.68 -34.74 61.26
N ARG A 31 10.57 -34.09 60.87
CA ARG A 31 9.56 -34.61 59.95
C ARG A 31 10.31 -35.36 58.86
N LYS A 32 10.13 -36.68 58.81
CA LYS A 32 10.70 -37.58 57.79
C LYS A 32 10.60 -36.81 56.49
N ARG A 33 11.74 -36.33 55.94
CA ARG A 33 11.75 -35.60 54.66
C ARG A 33 10.84 -36.42 53.77
N PRO A 34 9.74 -35.86 53.22
CA PRO A 34 8.83 -36.66 52.41
C PRO A 34 9.74 -37.41 51.44
N GLY A 35 9.70 -38.75 51.55
CA GLY A 35 10.68 -39.65 50.97
C GLY A 35 10.98 -39.18 49.56
N GLY A 36 12.28 -39.10 49.23
CA GLY A 36 12.81 -38.35 48.10
C GLY A 36 11.83 -38.32 46.94
N ARG A 37 11.46 -37.10 46.49
CA ARG A 37 10.50 -36.85 45.41
C ARG A 37 10.58 -38.03 44.45
N LYS A 38 9.52 -38.85 44.36
CA LYS A 38 9.44 -39.88 43.34
C LYS A 38 9.79 -39.17 42.04
N ARG A 39 10.89 -39.56 41.39
CA ARG A 39 11.27 -38.98 40.11
C ARG A 39 10.03 -39.07 39.24
N SER A 40 9.60 -37.95 38.70
CA SER A 40 8.39 -37.91 37.88
C SER A 40 8.63 -38.88 36.74
N THR A 41 7.93 -40.00 36.71
CA THR A 41 7.92 -40.91 35.55
C THR A 41 7.09 -40.30 34.42
N SER A 42 7.15 -38.98 34.28
CA SER A 42 6.54 -38.29 33.16
C SER A 42 7.36 -38.65 31.94
N GLU A 43 6.68 -38.97 30.85
CA GLU A 43 7.25 -39.28 29.54
C GLU A 43 8.18 -38.18 29.00
N PHE A 44 8.07 -36.96 29.55
CA PHE A 44 8.90 -35.80 29.24
C PHE A 44 10.05 -35.56 30.22
N ASP A 45 10.32 -36.48 31.16
CA ASP A 45 11.49 -36.38 32.05
C ASP A 45 12.77 -36.75 31.27
N ILE A 46 13.81 -35.93 31.41
CA ILE A 46 15.03 -35.99 30.59
C ILE A 46 15.76 -37.34 30.78
N GLU A 47 15.67 -37.91 31.98
CA GLU A 47 16.27 -39.22 32.30
C GLU A 47 15.58 -40.41 31.59
N PHE A 48 14.31 -40.24 31.15
CA PHE A 48 13.50 -41.30 30.54
C PHE A 48 13.15 -41.03 29.07
N LEU A 49 13.70 -39.97 28.47
CA LEU A 49 13.44 -39.65 27.08
C LEU A 49 14.06 -40.73 26.18
N PRO A 50 13.31 -41.32 25.23
CA PRO A 50 13.89 -42.27 24.31
C PRO A 50 15.00 -41.60 23.49
N GLU A 51 16.02 -42.39 23.12
CA GLU A 51 17.07 -41.92 22.23
C GLU A 51 16.46 -41.54 20.87
N TYR A 52 16.90 -40.41 20.33
CA TYR A 52 16.38 -39.89 19.08
C TYR A 52 16.85 -40.75 17.89
N GLN A 53 15.91 -41.28 17.12
CA GLN A 53 16.17 -42.24 16.05
C GLN A 53 16.43 -41.59 14.67
N PHE A 54 16.59 -40.27 14.59
CA PHE A 54 16.77 -39.53 13.33
C PHE A 54 15.61 -39.69 12.33
N ASP A 55 14.39 -39.89 12.84
CA ASP A 55 13.15 -40.14 12.09
C ASP A 55 12.27 -38.89 11.89
N SER A 56 12.55 -37.82 12.62
CA SER A 56 11.84 -36.53 12.55
C SER A 56 12.77 -35.40 12.10
N THR A 57 12.25 -34.20 11.84
CA THR A 57 13.10 -33.01 11.60
C THR A 57 12.88 -31.97 12.70
N SER A 58 13.77 -31.00 12.83
CA SER A 58 13.53 -29.88 13.74
C SER A 58 12.35 -29.03 13.24
N LYS A 59 11.76 -28.22 14.13
CA LYS A 59 10.70 -27.27 13.79
C LYS A 59 10.97 -26.45 12.50
N PRO A 60 12.14 -25.81 12.32
CA PRO A 60 12.41 -25.08 11.07
C PRO A 60 12.46 -26.02 9.84
N GLY A 61 12.87 -27.28 10.01
CA GLY A 61 12.77 -28.30 8.96
C GLY A 61 11.32 -28.56 8.54
N TYR A 62 10.42 -28.74 9.50
CA TYR A 62 8.99 -28.88 9.23
C TYR A 62 8.37 -27.64 8.59
N GLU A 63 8.75 -26.43 9.03
CA GLU A 63 8.28 -25.18 8.40
C GLU A 63 8.66 -25.12 6.92
N ILE A 64 9.88 -25.53 6.56
CA ILE A 64 10.32 -25.63 5.16
C ILE A 64 9.48 -26.67 4.40
N LEU A 65 9.23 -27.85 5.00
CA LEU A 65 8.42 -28.88 4.36
C LEU A 65 6.96 -28.43 4.14
N PHE A 66 6.36 -27.72 5.10
CA PHE A 66 5.02 -27.17 4.96
C PHE A 66 4.95 -26.07 3.91
N ALA A 67 5.94 -25.16 3.87
CA ALA A 67 6.03 -24.16 2.81
C ALA A 67 6.15 -24.82 1.42
N GLN A 68 6.95 -25.87 1.29
CA GLN A 68 7.04 -26.64 0.04
C GLN A 68 5.71 -27.32 -0.34
N ALA A 69 4.97 -27.85 0.64
CA ALA A 69 3.66 -28.45 0.42
C ALA A 69 2.63 -27.42 -0.05
N GLU A 70 2.66 -26.21 0.54
CA GLU A 70 1.83 -25.09 0.13
C GLU A 70 2.13 -24.66 -1.31
N ILE A 71 3.41 -24.47 -1.66
CA ILE A 71 3.84 -24.17 -3.03
C ILE A 71 3.34 -25.24 -4.01
N ARG A 72 3.50 -26.53 -3.67
CA ARG A 72 3.01 -27.64 -4.48
C ARG A 72 1.49 -27.61 -4.66
N SER A 73 0.74 -27.20 -3.63
CA SER A 73 -0.71 -26.99 -3.71
C SER A 73 -1.05 -25.91 -4.75
N TYR A 74 -0.39 -24.76 -4.71
CA TYR A 74 -0.60 -23.69 -5.70
C TYR A 74 -0.17 -24.08 -7.12
N LEU A 75 0.93 -24.82 -7.28
CA LEU A 75 1.35 -25.34 -8.59
C LEU A 75 0.30 -26.30 -9.17
N ARG A 76 -0.30 -27.15 -8.33
CA ARG A 76 -1.39 -28.04 -8.74
C ARG A 76 -2.62 -27.24 -9.20
N LYS A 77 -3.04 -26.23 -8.44
CA LYS A 77 -4.14 -25.33 -8.83
C LYS A 77 -3.85 -24.62 -10.15
N THR A 78 -2.61 -24.15 -10.33
CA THR A 78 -2.15 -23.48 -11.56
C THR A 78 -2.27 -24.40 -12.76
N LYS A 79 -1.88 -25.67 -12.62
CA LYS A 79 -1.89 -26.64 -13.71
C LYS A 79 -3.30 -27.14 -14.05
N TYR A 80 -4.14 -27.41 -13.05
CA TYR A 80 -5.41 -28.13 -13.25
C TYR A 80 -6.64 -27.25 -13.12
N GLU A 81 -6.64 -26.22 -12.26
CA GLU A 81 -7.82 -25.39 -11.97
C GLU A 81 -7.82 -24.10 -12.80
N LEU A 82 -6.69 -23.37 -12.89
CA LEU A 82 -6.65 -22.09 -13.61
C LEU A 82 -7.05 -22.20 -15.09
N PRO A 83 -6.65 -23.23 -15.87
CA PRO A 83 -7.10 -23.37 -17.24
C PRO A 83 -8.63 -23.56 -17.36
N GLN A 84 -9.28 -24.08 -16.31
CA GLN A 84 -10.74 -24.22 -16.31
C GLN A 84 -11.44 -22.88 -16.13
N LEU A 85 -10.81 -21.90 -15.46
CA LEU A 85 -11.35 -20.55 -15.29
C LEU A 85 -11.47 -19.80 -16.62
N ALA A 86 -10.68 -20.18 -17.64
CA ALA A 86 -10.80 -19.61 -18.99
C ALA A 86 -12.22 -19.75 -19.57
N LYS A 87 -12.96 -20.81 -19.19
CA LYS A 87 -14.35 -21.05 -19.60
C LYS A 87 -15.31 -19.95 -19.11
N PHE A 88 -14.98 -19.27 -18.02
CA PHE A 88 -15.79 -18.20 -17.43
C PHE A 88 -15.29 -16.80 -17.78
N SER A 89 -14.22 -16.71 -18.59
CA SER A 89 -13.68 -15.43 -19.05
C SER A 89 -14.67 -14.73 -19.97
N LYS A 90 -14.84 -13.41 -19.78
CA LYS A 90 -15.63 -12.55 -20.65
C LYS A 90 -14.71 -11.52 -21.28
N PRO A 91 -14.77 -11.27 -22.60
CA PRO A 91 -13.97 -10.22 -23.23
C PRO A 91 -14.39 -8.86 -22.69
N TYR A 92 -13.43 -7.93 -22.64
CA TYR A 92 -13.72 -6.55 -22.26
C TYR A 92 -14.53 -5.86 -23.37
N ILE A 93 -15.68 -5.31 -22.99
CA ILE A 93 -16.52 -4.48 -23.86
C ILE A 93 -16.36 -3.05 -23.35
N PRO A 94 -15.85 -2.11 -24.17
CA PRO A 94 -15.71 -0.73 -23.76
C PRO A 94 -17.09 -0.10 -23.51
N PRO A 95 -17.20 0.87 -22.59
CA PRO A 95 -18.47 1.54 -22.31
C PRO A 95 -18.94 2.33 -23.53
N THR A 96 -20.25 2.27 -23.79
CA THR A 96 -20.93 3.05 -24.83
C THR A 96 -20.98 4.54 -24.45
N SER A 97 -21.22 5.42 -25.43
CA SER A 97 -21.45 6.87 -25.22
C SER A 97 -22.51 7.19 -24.16
N ASP A 98 -23.52 6.33 -24.01
CA ASP A 98 -24.61 6.53 -23.06
C ASP A 98 -24.19 6.25 -21.60
N GLN A 99 -23.10 5.50 -21.40
CA GLN A 99 -22.59 5.09 -20.09
C GLN A 99 -21.62 6.14 -19.53
N ILE A 100 -22.15 7.33 -19.27
CA ILE A 100 -21.37 8.52 -18.88
C ILE A 100 -20.90 8.46 -17.41
N LEU A 101 -21.67 7.80 -16.53
CA LEU A 101 -21.45 7.85 -15.08
C LEU A 101 -20.41 6.82 -14.62
N LEU A 102 -19.30 7.30 -14.03
CA LEU A 102 -18.24 6.46 -13.50
C LEU A 102 -18.37 6.31 -11.98
N PHE A 103 -18.85 5.16 -11.53
CA PHE A 103 -18.92 4.82 -10.11
C PHE A 103 -17.68 4.06 -9.63
N LYS A 104 -17.03 4.59 -8.60
CA LYS A 104 -15.98 3.90 -7.84
C LYS A 104 -16.54 3.42 -6.49
N ARG A 105 -16.28 2.15 -6.20
CA ARG A 105 -16.52 1.52 -4.89
C ARG A 105 -15.23 0.93 -4.33
N SER A 106 -15.11 0.93 -3.02
CA SER A 106 -14.05 0.21 -2.31
C SER A 106 -14.65 -1.01 -1.63
N TYR A 107 -13.96 -2.15 -1.67
CA TYR A 107 -14.40 -3.39 -1.07
C TYR A 107 -13.24 -4.01 -0.29
N TYR A 108 -13.49 -4.40 0.96
CA TYR A 108 -12.51 -5.02 1.84
C TYR A 108 -12.87 -6.52 1.94
N ILE A 109 -11.94 -7.38 1.52
CA ILE A 109 -12.19 -8.82 1.47
C ILE A 109 -11.93 -9.39 2.87
N GLY A 110 -12.94 -10.04 3.47
CA GLY A 110 -12.82 -10.71 4.76
C GLY A 110 -13.03 -9.82 5.99
N GLU A 111 -13.25 -8.52 5.81
CA GLU A 111 -13.45 -7.56 6.90
C GLU A 111 -14.67 -6.66 6.63
N GLU A 112 -15.45 -6.36 7.68
CA GLU A 112 -16.51 -5.37 7.61
C GLU A 112 -15.94 -3.97 7.93
N HIS A 113 -15.83 -3.12 6.91
CA HIS A 113 -15.31 -1.76 7.07
C HIS A 113 -16.38 -0.71 6.74
N PRO A 114 -16.61 0.33 7.56
CA PRO A 114 -17.67 1.32 7.34
C PRO A 114 -17.51 2.07 6.00
N LEU A 115 -16.27 2.34 5.58
CA LEU A 115 -15.95 2.98 4.29
C LEU A 115 -16.41 2.17 3.06
N GLN A 116 -16.68 0.87 3.20
CA GLN A 116 -17.20 0.04 2.11
C GLN A 116 -18.56 0.53 1.61
N ASN A 117 -19.31 1.25 2.44
CA ASN A 117 -20.62 1.78 2.08
C ASN A 117 -20.51 3.03 1.20
N LYS A 118 -19.34 3.68 1.15
CA LYS A 118 -19.11 4.90 0.38
C LYS A 118 -19.19 4.64 -1.12
N ALA A 119 -19.99 5.44 -1.81
CA ALA A 119 -20.00 5.52 -3.26
C ALA A 119 -19.33 6.82 -3.72
N VAL A 120 -18.50 6.74 -4.75
CA VAL A 120 -17.90 7.91 -5.41
C VAL A 120 -18.35 7.91 -6.86
N LEU A 121 -18.83 9.05 -7.33
CA LEU A 121 -19.24 9.27 -8.71
C LEU A 121 -18.30 10.30 -9.35
N ALA A 122 -17.81 9.99 -10.53
CA ALA A 122 -17.10 10.93 -11.39
C ALA A 122 -17.87 11.12 -12.71
N VAL A 123 -17.99 12.36 -13.15
CA VAL A 123 -18.71 12.74 -14.37
C VAL A 123 -17.92 13.83 -15.09
N LYS A 124 -17.84 13.77 -16.42
CA LYS A 124 -17.23 14.84 -17.23
C LYS A 124 -18.30 15.76 -17.81
N LEU A 125 -17.97 17.03 -17.98
CA LEU A 125 -18.88 18.00 -18.58
C LEU A 125 -19.13 17.73 -20.06
N SER A 126 -18.09 17.32 -20.79
CA SER A 126 -18.16 17.01 -22.24
C SER A 126 -19.21 15.96 -22.57
N ASP A 127 -19.42 15.03 -21.65
CA ASP A 127 -20.27 13.86 -21.84
C ASP A 127 -21.73 14.20 -21.49
N LEU A 128 -21.96 15.29 -20.75
CA LEU A 128 -23.27 15.83 -20.45
C LEU A 128 -23.64 16.76 -21.61
N SER A 129 -24.51 16.33 -22.53
CA SER A 129 -24.98 17.09 -23.70
C SER A 129 -25.72 18.39 -23.32
N LEU A 130 -24.97 19.40 -22.88
CA LEU A 130 -25.43 20.69 -22.36
C LEU A 130 -24.93 21.82 -23.25
N THR A 131 -25.76 22.85 -23.42
CA THR A 131 -25.37 24.12 -24.04
C THR A 131 -24.28 24.80 -23.20
N PRO A 132 -23.33 25.58 -23.77
CA PRO A 132 -22.29 26.26 -23.01
C PRO A 132 -22.80 27.08 -21.82
N GLU A 133 -23.94 27.76 -21.96
CA GLU A 133 -24.59 28.51 -20.86
C GLU A 133 -25.05 27.59 -19.72
N GLN A 134 -25.68 26.46 -20.06
CA GLN A 134 -26.11 25.45 -19.09
C GLN A 134 -24.92 24.76 -18.42
N GLY A 135 -23.84 24.53 -19.18
CA GLY A 135 -22.59 23.98 -18.66
C GLY A 135 -21.90 24.94 -17.68
N HIS A 136 -21.94 26.24 -17.95
CA HIS A 136 -21.46 27.28 -17.03
C HIS A 136 -22.28 27.28 -15.72
N LYS A 137 -23.61 27.28 -15.83
CA LYS A 137 -24.53 27.15 -14.70
C LYS A 137 -24.27 25.88 -13.88
N PHE A 138 -24.06 24.75 -14.56
CA PHE A 138 -23.73 23.47 -13.91
C PHE A 138 -22.41 23.55 -13.12
N LYS A 139 -21.37 24.20 -13.67
CA LYS A 139 -20.11 24.44 -12.95
C LYS A 139 -20.33 25.24 -11.67
N LEU A 140 -21.13 26.31 -11.74
CA LEU A 140 -21.44 27.16 -10.59
C LEU A 140 -22.22 26.41 -9.50
N LEU A 141 -23.24 25.61 -9.88
CA LEU A 141 -24.01 24.78 -8.94
C LEU A 141 -23.13 23.75 -8.22
N CYS A 142 -22.16 23.16 -8.93
CA CYS A 142 -21.24 22.17 -8.37
C CYS A 142 -20.16 22.79 -7.47
N SER A 143 -19.82 24.07 -7.69
CA SER A 143 -18.84 24.82 -6.91
C SER A 143 -17.55 24.00 -6.67
N THR A 144 -17.21 23.72 -5.41
CA THR A 144 -16.00 22.99 -4.99
C THR A 144 -15.86 21.55 -5.52
N ARG A 145 -16.90 20.97 -6.12
CA ARG A 145 -16.86 19.60 -6.69
C ARG A 145 -16.18 19.53 -8.05
N PHE A 146 -15.93 20.68 -8.66
CA PHE A 146 -15.23 20.81 -9.94
C PHE A 146 -13.70 20.71 -9.75
N ASP A 147 -13.03 19.81 -10.48
CA ASP A 147 -11.58 19.56 -10.36
C ASP A 147 -10.72 20.44 -11.29
N GLY A 148 -11.34 21.21 -12.18
CA GLY A 148 -10.66 22.08 -13.16
C GLY A 148 -10.56 21.52 -14.56
N ASP A 149 -10.44 20.20 -14.67
CA ASP A 149 -10.28 19.47 -15.93
C ASP A 149 -11.63 18.93 -16.43
N ASP A 150 -12.67 19.79 -16.42
CA ASP A 150 -14.05 19.45 -16.82
C ASP A 150 -14.62 18.19 -16.17
N THR A 151 -14.06 17.79 -15.03
CA THR A 151 -14.44 16.60 -14.29
C THR A 151 -15.01 17.01 -12.93
N PHE A 152 -16.13 16.41 -12.59
CA PHE A 152 -16.82 16.58 -11.32
C PHE A 152 -16.77 15.31 -10.51
N LYS A 153 -16.51 15.45 -9.22
CA LYS A 153 -16.40 14.32 -8.30
C LYS A 153 -17.34 14.49 -7.13
N PHE A 154 -18.25 13.54 -6.97
CA PHE A 154 -19.21 13.46 -5.88
C PHE A 154 -18.94 12.22 -5.05
N SER A 155 -19.14 12.32 -3.74
CA SER A 155 -19.06 11.15 -2.85
C SER A 155 -20.20 11.17 -1.85
N CYS A 156 -20.76 9.99 -1.56
CA CYS A 156 -21.82 9.82 -0.58
C CYS A 156 -21.51 8.63 0.33
N GLU A 157 -21.66 8.85 1.63
CA GLU A 157 -21.50 7.87 2.71
C GLU A 157 -22.60 8.08 3.78
N LYS A 158 -23.73 8.67 3.40
CA LYS A 158 -24.81 9.04 4.33
C LYS A 158 -25.62 7.83 4.79
N PHE A 159 -25.76 6.84 3.93
CA PHE A 159 -26.61 5.68 4.13
C PHE A 159 -25.79 4.43 4.50
N PRO A 160 -26.38 3.49 5.25
CA PRO A 160 -25.70 2.26 5.66
C PRO A 160 -25.41 1.31 4.49
N HIS A 161 -26.16 1.40 3.39
CA HIS A 161 -25.98 0.51 2.25
C HIS A 161 -25.42 1.26 1.03
N LEU A 162 -24.42 0.65 0.37
CA LEU A 162 -23.82 1.20 -0.86
C LEU A 162 -24.85 1.46 -1.96
N ALA A 163 -25.85 0.58 -2.10
CA ALA A 163 -26.92 0.74 -3.10
C ALA A 163 -27.72 2.03 -2.88
N GLN A 164 -27.99 2.40 -1.63
CA GLN A 164 -28.69 3.63 -1.26
C GLN A 164 -27.81 4.86 -1.55
N ASN A 165 -26.52 4.81 -1.18
CA ASN A 165 -25.56 5.88 -1.50
C ASN A 165 -25.42 6.09 -3.01
N LYS A 166 -25.38 5.00 -3.80
CA LYS A 166 -25.34 5.07 -5.27
C LYS A 166 -26.62 5.69 -5.84
N LYS A 167 -27.80 5.27 -5.36
CA LYS A 167 -29.09 5.84 -5.78
C LYS A 167 -29.15 7.34 -5.49
N TYR A 168 -28.76 7.75 -4.29
CA TYR A 168 -28.73 9.16 -3.92
C TYR A 168 -27.83 10.00 -4.83
N LEU A 169 -26.66 9.48 -5.23
CA LEU A 169 -25.78 10.18 -6.17
C LEU A 169 -26.38 10.30 -7.56
N ARG A 170 -27.11 9.29 -8.02
CA ARG A 170 -27.88 9.36 -9.27
C ARG A 170 -28.94 10.46 -9.19
N ASP A 171 -29.80 10.41 -8.17
CA ASP A 171 -30.88 11.39 -7.97
C ASP A 171 -30.32 12.83 -7.76
N LEU A 172 -29.10 12.95 -7.24
CA LEU A 172 -28.40 14.24 -7.13
C LEU A 172 -27.98 14.78 -8.51
N ILE A 173 -27.40 13.95 -9.37
CA ILE A 173 -27.04 14.37 -10.74
C ILE A 173 -28.27 14.76 -11.53
N ASP A 174 -29.34 13.97 -11.44
CA ASP A 174 -30.60 14.26 -12.13
C ASP A 174 -31.13 15.63 -11.71
N ARG A 175 -31.16 15.93 -10.41
CA ARG A 175 -31.52 17.27 -9.88
C ARG A 175 -30.58 18.38 -10.32
N LEU A 176 -29.28 18.13 -10.41
CA LEU A 176 -28.32 19.12 -10.91
C LEU A 176 -28.53 19.41 -12.40
N LEU A 177 -28.84 18.39 -13.18
CA LEU A 177 -29.14 18.53 -14.61
C LEU A 177 -30.46 19.25 -14.84
N GLU A 178 -31.49 18.92 -14.05
CA GLU A 178 -32.75 19.65 -14.03
C GLU A 178 -32.50 21.12 -13.67
N ALA A 179 -31.77 21.41 -12.60
CA ALA A 179 -31.45 22.79 -12.22
C ALA A 179 -30.61 23.54 -13.26
N ALA A 180 -29.69 22.86 -13.95
CA ALA A 180 -28.87 23.47 -15.00
C ALA A 180 -29.66 23.75 -16.28
N LYS A 181 -30.59 22.87 -16.66
CA LYS A 181 -31.49 23.06 -17.82
C LYS A 181 -32.66 23.99 -17.51
N ALA A 182 -33.08 24.03 -16.26
CA ALA A 182 -34.19 24.85 -15.81
C ALA A 182 -33.89 26.32 -16.06
N ARG A 183 -34.77 26.91 -16.86
CA ARG A 183 -35.00 28.34 -16.94
C ARG A 183 -35.93 28.82 -15.83
N GLU A 184 -36.52 27.90 -15.06
CA GLU A 184 -37.34 28.18 -13.89
C GLU A 184 -37.07 27.12 -12.80
N ILE A 185 -36.42 27.47 -11.69
CA ILE A 185 -36.23 26.54 -10.56
C ILE A 185 -37.36 26.70 -9.54
N ILE A 186 -38.13 25.63 -9.33
CA ILE A 186 -39.04 25.47 -8.19
C ILE A 186 -38.19 25.19 -6.94
N CYS A 187 -37.85 26.24 -6.19
CA CYS A 187 -37.24 26.11 -4.87
C CYS A 187 -38.34 25.99 -3.81
N ILE A 188 -38.36 24.89 -3.05
CA ILE A 188 -39.31 24.70 -1.94
C ILE A 188 -38.99 25.60 -0.73
N ASN A 189 -37.80 26.21 -0.57
CA ASN A 189 -37.48 26.99 0.65
C ASN A 189 -36.45 28.13 0.51
N ILE A 190 -36.13 28.61 -0.69
CA ILE A 190 -35.31 29.83 -0.86
C ILE A 190 -35.95 30.65 -1.97
N GLN A 191 -36.46 31.84 -1.65
CA GLN A 191 -36.95 32.84 -2.59
C GLN A 191 -35.79 33.32 -3.48
N ARG A 192 -35.47 32.57 -4.54
CA ARG A 192 -34.54 33.00 -5.58
C ARG A 192 -35.21 32.82 -6.93
N ASP A 193 -35.08 33.84 -7.76
CA ASP A 193 -35.78 33.97 -9.02
C ASP A 193 -35.53 32.73 -9.89
N PRO A 194 -36.59 32.10 -10.40
CA PRO A 194 -36.49 30.82 -11.08
C PRO A 194 -35.68 30.94 -12.41
N THR A 195 -35.55 32.15 -12.95
CA THR A 195 -35.01 32.48 -14.29
C THR A 195 -33.57 32.94 -14.35
N ASP A 196 -32.76 32.66 -13.33
CA ASP A 196 -31.36 33.07 -13.36
C ASP A 196 -30.47 32.13 -14.21
N SER A 197 -29.74 32.72 -15.17
CA SER A 197 -28.78 32.05 -16.07
C SER A 197 -27.34 32.08 -15.51
N PHE A 198 -27.10 32.88 -14.46
CA PHE A 198 -25.78 33.04 -13.83
C PHE A 198 -24.64 33.40 -14.82
N ALA A 199 -24.96 34.14 -15.88
CA ALA A 199 -23.97 34.54 -16.89
C ALA A 199 -23.03 35.64 -16.40
N ASP A 200 -23.44 36.38 -15.37
CA ASP A 200 -22.72 37.47 -14.71
C ASP A 200 -21.67 36.98 -13.70
N LEU A 201 -21.87 35.78 -13.14
CA LEU A 201 -20.99 35.22 -12.12
C LEU A 201 -19.81 34.44 -12.72
N PRO A 202 -18.54 34.80 -12.43
CA PRO A 202 -17.41 33.99 -12.87
C PRO A 202 -17.33 32.66 -12.09
N VAL A 203 -16.81 31.62 -12.75
CA VAL A 203 -16.55 30.33 -12.11
C VAL A 203 -15.48 30.48 -11.03
N ASP A 204 -15.83 30.11 -9.79
CA ASP A 204 -14.87 30.10 -8.69
C ASP A 204 -13.89 28.92 -8.82
N LEU A 205 -12.60 29.25 -8.94
CA LEU A 205 -11.50 28.29 -9.04
C LEU A 205 -10.56 28.30 -7.83
N ARG A 206 -10.90 29.03 -6.76
CA ARG A 206 -10.01 29.24 -5.60
C ARG A 206 -9.70 27.94 -4.85
N HIS A 207 -10.57 26.93 -4.91
CA HIS A 207 -10.33 25.62 -4.28
C HIS A 207 -9.30 24.76 -5.05
N LEU A 208 -8.99 25.08 -6.31
CA LEU A 208 -8.06 24.32 -7.12
C LEU A 208 -6.60 24.70 -6.80
N LYS A 209 -5.90 23.84 -6.06
CA LYS A 209 -4.46 23.99 -5.82
C LYS A 209 -3.66 23.33 -6.94
N ARG A 210 -3.39 24.07 -8.02
CA ARG A 210 -2.58 23.57 -9.14
C ARG A 210 -1.10 23.47 -8.75
N LYS A 211 -0.53 22.27 -8.89
CA LYS A 211 0.91 22.05 -8.76
C LYS A 211 1.58 22.36 -10.08
N LYS A 212 2.61 23.22 -10.08
CA LYS A 212 3.41 23.47 -11.28
C LYS A 212 4.22 22.23 -11.60
N ILE A 213 3.94 21.60 -12.74
CA ILE A 213 4.72 20.46 -13.24
C ILE A 213 5.87 21.04 -14.07
N ILE A 214 7.09 21.00 -13.53
CA ILE A 214 8.30 21.38 -14.26
C ILE A 214 8.68 20.21 -15.16
N ARG A 215 8.72 20.44 -16.47
CA ARG A 215 9.15 19.42 -17.45
C ARG A 215 10.61 19.63 -17.79
N PHE A 216 11.27 18.55 -18.19
CA PHE A 216 12.64 18.63 -18.69
C PHE A 216 12.69 19.49 -19.97
N PRO A 217 13.51 20.55 -20.00
CA PRO A 217 13.62 21.40 -21.18
C PRO A 217 14.03 20.60 -22.42
N PRO A 218 13.34 20.78 -23.56
CA PRO A 218 13.68 20.05 -24.78
C PRO A 218 15.09 20.41 -25.29
N GLU A 219 15.53 21.65 -25.06
CA GLU A 219 16.87 22.15 -25.42
C GLU A 219 18.02 21.44 -24.68
N TRP A 220 17.75 20.82 -23.53
CA TRP A 220 18.75 20.05 -22.77
C TRP A 220 18.79 18.58 -23.18
N ARG A 221 17.91 18.14 -24.08
CA ARG A 221 17.99 16.79 -24.62
C ARG A 221 19.28 16.72 -25.42
N ARG A 222 20.23 15.93 -24.96
CA ARG A 222 21.34 15.47 -25.78
C ARG A 222 20.80 14.31 -26.61
N PRO A 223 20.40 14.50 -27.88
CA PRO A 223 20.09 13.34 -28.70
C PRO A 223 21.33 12.43 -28.69
N PRO A 224 21.16 11.10 -28.65
CA PRO A 224 22.29 10.22 -28.85
C PRO A 224 22.94 10.63 -30.18
N LYS A 225 24.18 11.12 -30.13
CA LYS A 225 24.98 11.26 -31.34
C LYS A 225 24.93 9.89 -32.00
N GLU A 226 24.54 9.83 -33.27
CA GLU A 226 24.81 8.64 -34.08
C GLU A 226 26.27 8.26 -33.79
N LYS A 227 26.54 6.97 -33.61
CA LYS A 227 27.88 6.44 -33.30
C LYS A 227 28.80 6.68 -34.50
N THR A 228 29.09 7.93 -34.78
CA THR A 228 29.89 8.41 -35.89
C THR A 228 31.16 8.91 -35.23
N GLU A 229 32.15 8.02 -35.20
CA GLU A 229 33.58 8.33 -35.15
C GLU A 229 34.15 8.99 -33.87
N GLU A 230 33.37 9.29 -32.82
CA GLU A 230 33.94 9.82 -31.57
C GLU A 230 34.67 8.74 -30.72
N ASN A 231 34.41 7.45 -30.97
CA ASN A 231 35.15 6.37 -30.32
C ASN A 231 36.56 6.15 -30.89
N SER A 232 36.89 6.62 -32.10
CA SER A 232 38.26 6.55 -32.62
C SER A 232 39.14 7.67 -32.05
N VAL A 233 38.61 8.89 -31.86
CA VAL A 233 39.39 10.01 -31.30
C VAL A 233 39.78 9.80 -29.83
N ASN A 234 38.89 9.18 -29.04
CA ASN A 234 39.22 8.80 -27.66
C ASN A 234 40.19 7.60 -27.58
N GLN A 235 40.21 6.73 -28.60
CA GLN A 235 41.22 5.67 -28.70
C GLN A 235 42.58 6.22 -29.14
N GLU A 236 42.62 7.17 -30.06
CA GLU A 236 43.84 7.83 -30.55
C GLU A 236 44.51 8.71 -29.49
N SER A 237 43.72 9.44 -28.68
CA SER A 237 44.26 10.20 -27.53
C SER A 237 44.85 9.28 -26.46
N THR A 238 44.16 8.18 -26.11
CA THR A 238 44.73 7.18 -25.19
C THR A 238 45.97 6.48 -25.77
N PHE A 239 46.04 6.26 -27.08
CA PHE A 239 47.20 5.66 -27.75
C PHE A 239 48.40 6.62 -27.78
N ASN A 240 48.17 7.91 -28.00
CA ASN A 240 49.21 8.94 -27.97
C ASN A 240 49.72 9.20 -26.54
N ASP A 241 48.86 9.11 -25.52
CA ASP A 241 49.26 9.22 -24.11
C ASP A 241 50.05 7.98 -23.64
N ILE A 242 49.74 6.78 -24.15
CA ILE A 242 50.51 5.54 -23.90
C ILE A 242 51.84 5.56 -24.68
N ALA A 243 51.88 6.08 -25.91
CA ALA A 243 53.11 6.23 -26.68
C ALA A 243 54.06 7.30 -26.11
N ALA A 244 53.51 8.32 -25.44
CA ALA A 244 54.29 9.29 -24.66
C ALA A 244 54.82 8.70 -23.34
N MET A 245 54.27 7.57 -22.89
CA MET A 245 54.70 6.80 -21.73
C MET A 245 55.38 5.49 -22.15
N GLY A 246 56.54 5.58 -22.81
CA GLY A 246 57.34 4.37 -23.07
C GLY A 246 58.75 4.57 -23.61
N SER A 247 59.72 4.78 -22.73
CA SER A 247 61.06 4.21 -22.93
C SER A 247 61.70 3.87 -21.58
N ASP A 248 61.24 2.80 -20.95
CA ASP A 248 62.06 1.97 -20.05
C ASP A 248 61.83 0.51 -20.46
N PRO A 249 62.88 -0.29 -20.73
CA PRO A 249 62.71 -1.66 -21.18
C PRO A 249 62.43 -2.55 -19.96
N ILE A 250 61.23 -3.11 -19.87
CA ILE A 250 60.92 -4.19 -18.94
C ILE A 250 60.64 -5.45 -19.73
N ASN A 251 61.36 -6.51 -19.36
CA ASN A 251 61.44 -7.85 -19.92
C ASN A 251 60.11 -8.37 -20.49
N ALA A 252 60.21 -8.91 -21.72
CA ALA A 252 59.30 -9.93 -22.20
C ALA A 252 59.42 -11.15 -21.27
N ASP A 253 58.33 -11.51 -20.59
CA ASP A 253 58.01 -12.93 -20.29
C ASP A 253 56.60 -13.15 -19.68
N ASP A 254 55.88 -12.13 -19.17
CA ASP A 254 54.63 -12.38 -18.44
C ASP A 254 53.36 -11.72 -19.04
N SER A 255 52.99 -12.05 -20.29
CA SER A 255 51.68 -11.63 -20.82
C SER A 255 50.98 -12.70 -21.67
N ASN A 256 50.61 -13.80 -21.04
CA ASN A 256 49.54 -14.69 -21.53
C ASN A 256 48.56 -14.99 -20.38
N ALA A 257 47.88 -13.96 -19.89
CA ALA A 257 46.68 -14.09 -19.07
C ALA A 257 45.47 -13.66 -19.91
N ILE A 258 44.84 -14.68 -20.48
CA ILE A 258 43.63 -14.64 -21.30
C ILE A 258 42.49 -13.98 -20.53
N LEU A 259 41.93 -12.89 -21.06
CA LEU A 259 40.61 -12.39 -20.67
C LEU A 259 39.63 -12.68 -21.81
N GLU A 260 39.06 -13.88 -21.80
CA GLU A 260 37.87 -14.19 -22.58
C GLU A 260 36.65 -13.51 -21.94
N THR A 261 36.10 -12.50 -22.59
CA THR A 261 34.79 -11.96 -22.25
C THR A 261 33.71 -12.67 -23.08
N VAL A 262 32.87 -13.46 -22.41
CA VAL A 262 31.70 -14.12 -23.01
C VAL A 262 30.52 -13.12 -23.09
N PRO A 263 29.85 -12.94 -24.25
CA PRO A 263 28.70 -12.07 -24.36
C PRO A 263 27.42 -12.76 -23.86
N VAL A 264 26.77 -12.15 -22.85
CA VAL A 264 25.43 -12.54 -22.38
C VAL A 264 24.39 -12.05 -23.39
N LYS A 265 23.67 -12.98 -24.01
CA LYS A 265 22.49 -12.68 -24.84
C LYS A 265 21.28 -12.51 -23.93
N HIS A 266 20.63 -11.34 -23.99
CA HIS A 266 19.30 -11.16 -23.42
C HIS A 266 18.26 -11.74 -24.39
N THR A 267 17.48 -12.70 -23.91
CA THR A 267 16.19 -13.13 -24.46
C THR A 267 15.06 -12.49 -23.68
#